data_AF-A0A8J5CW62-F1
#
_entry.id   AF-A0A8J5CW62-F1
#
_cell.length_a   1.000
_cell.length_b   1.000
_cell.length_c   1.000
_cell.angle_alpha   90.00
_cell.angle_beta   90.00
_cell.angle_gamma   90.00
#
_symmetry.space_group_name_H-M   'P 1'
#
loop_
_entity.id
_entity.type
_entity.pdbx_description
1 polymer ?
#
loop_
_entity_poly.entity_id
_entity_poly.type
_entity_poly.pdbx_seq_one_letter_code
_entity_poly.pdbx_strand_id
1 'polypeptide(L)'
;MTKSARAKKNKKADFAKVKLKVGKKLKKAQNETRTDFKTRKIILKEQLSRKSEEGLLTKKKRNVKDLLTCLGHTNTYVRQDGLNGLLELVKNNETEELIPKLSQIISGVASCMFDIDVLIRSATIKFIEALLVKVGIHVEPYFSVLATHLSCAMVHLNTGVQADSLRLVNLFVKHTPALLARHANTLISNFVNLISRKASGSHTVPGKKEVFVDFTRMLHTNPSNTLTTHKGHVELLQQLSGFLEIILKEQGQVEERVPLTMWQRVMAGSLAPMVCGSTGRDATQHTWLFSDPQLLEKFVRDIVPLLFQVWAEVDPKNHEDMEEDNLLNEEGVKALSSILSIISHLMNMTQVCTKQQPKECEWFVGQLNSKYMSKIMSGFPYYRHTSQMKIKKKNRSTNKTEPSMEDCSIMYCDHLNVTLATLAVQLSPSSHFQDKAVSFLTKLLCDKTHDGEYNMSAVLKVLLHLLSQADGQDAQELVQSAFSCYKRLHPLRKDRTLLLQVLMTATHITNPTLWQCWGVDQWVTQMGEELASAEVQEAALETAIDLKLQANTSLNRLLAARKEQVTENLQQRGVPGMTKSSLSQRMEFLLKNT
;
A
#
# COMPACT_ATOMS: atom_id res chain seq x y z
N MET A 1 22.14 114.46 -8.78
CA MET A 1 21.76 113.11 -9.24
C MET A 1 22.87 112.10 -8.93
N THR A 2 22.47 110.99 -8.30
CA THR A 2 23.05 109.62 -8.34
C THR A 2 24.56 109.38 -8.14
N LYS A 3 24.90 109.03 -6.89
CA LYS A 3 26.02 108.17 -6.46
C LYS A 3 25.94 106.77 -7.11
N SER A 4 26.23 106.61 -8.41
CA SER A 4 25.99 105.34 -9.12
C SER A 4 27.00 104.21 -8.83
N ALA A 5 28.12 104.46 -8.15
CA ALA A 5 29.20 103.46 -8.03
C ALA A 5 29.56 103.06 -6.60
N ARG A 6 28.71 103.34 -5.60
CA ARG A 6 28.64 102.48 -4.39
C ARG A 6 28.21 101.05 -4.77
N ALA A 7 27.66 100.86 -5.99
CA ALA A 7 27.45 99.56 -6.63
C ALA A 7 28.73 98.91 -7.19
N LYS A 8 29.85 99.65 -7.30
CA LYS A 8 31.22 99.12 -7.43
C LYS A 8 31.87 98.86 -6.08
N LYS A 9 31.31 99.36 -4.96
CA LYS A 9 31.88 99.27 -3.59
C LYS A 9 32.21 97.84 -3.15
N ASN A 10 31.49 96.85 -3.65
CA ASN A 10 31.58 95.48 -3.16
C ASN A 10 31.61 94.44 -4.30
N LYS A 11 31.73 94.87 -5.57
CA LYS A 11 31.96 93.94 -6.69
C LYS A 11 33.40 93.44 -6.58
N LYS A 12 33.55 92.35 -5.80
CA LYS A 12 34.76 91.54 -5.57
C LYS A 12 35.82 92.18 -4.67
N ALA A 13 35.51 92.39 -3.40
CA ALA A 13 36.57 92.33 -2.40
C ALA A 13 36.98 90.85 -2.31
N ASP A 14 38.17 90.50 -2.80
CA ASP A 14 38.66 89.11 -2.86
C ASP A 14 38.79 88.46 -1.46
N PHE A 15 38.89 89.29 -0.41
CA PHE A 15 38.92 88.85 0.98
C PHE A 15 37.82 89.52 1.79
N ALA A 16 36.71 88.79 2.01
CA ALA A 16 35.61 89.22 2.87
C ALA A 16 35.78 88.61 4.27
N LYS A 17 36.23 89.40 5.24
CA LYS A 17 36.32 88.98 6.64
C LYS A 17 34.91 88.81 7.22
N VAL A 18 34.54 87.57 7.57
CA VAL A 18 33.22 87.28 8.16
C VAL A 18 33.12 87.95 9.54
N LYS A 19 32.06 88.73 9.77
CA LYS A 19 31.80 89.38 11.07
C LYS A 19 31.77 88.35 12.21
N LEU A 20 32.46 88.64 13.31
CA LEU A 20 32.46 87.83 14.53
C LEU A 20 31.03 87.69 15.06
N LYS A 21 30.53 86.45 15.12
CA LYS A 21 29.25 86.13 15.75
C LYS A 21 29.55 85.50 17.11
N VAL A 22 29.23 86.23 18.16
CA VAL A 22 29.45 85.84 19.57
C VAL A 22 28.71 84.52 19.84
N GLY A 23 29.33 83.58 20.56
CA GLY A 23 28.76 82.27 20.89
C GLY A 23 28.98 81.14 19.86
N LYS A 24 29.57 81.41 18.69
CA LYS A 24 29.97 80.36 17.73
C LYS A 24 31.49 80.15 17.79
N LYS A 25 31.95 78.89 17.71
CA LYS A 25 33.37 78.55 17.66
C LYS A 25 34.07 79.36 16.55
N LEU A 26 35.23 79.93 16.88
CA LEU A 26 36.02 80.73 15.97
C LEU A 26 36.27 79.93 14.68
N LYS A 27 35.89 80.49 13.53
CA LYS A 27 36.17 79.83 12.25
C LYS A 27 37.68 79.80 12.04
N LYS A 28 38.19 78.62 11.67
CA LYS A 28 39.60 78.42 11.33
C LYS A 28 40.04 79.40 10.23
N ALA A 29 41.32 79.74 10.24
CA ALA A 29 41.89 80.74 9.35
C ALA A 29 41.71 80.35 7.87
N GLN A 30 41.60 81.32 6.97
CA GLN A 30 41.27 81.09 5.57
C GLN A 30 42.38 80.36 4.78
N ASN A 31 43.60 80.36 5.31
CA ASN A 31 44.76 79.61 4.83
C ASN A 31 44.91 78.22 5.48
N GLU A 32 43.95 77.79 6.31
CA GLU A 32 44.01 76.46 6.92
C GLU A 32 43.80 75.37 5.86
N THR A 33 44.82 74.53 5.68
CA THR A 33 44.71 73.34 4.85
C THR A 33 43.90 72.29 5.62
N ARG A 34 42.70 71.96 5.13
CA ARG A 34 41.87 70.92 5.74
C ARG A 34 42.41 69.55 5.37
N THR A 35 43.03 68.87 6.34
CA THR A 35 43.55 67.50 6.21
C THR A 35 42.49 66.42 6.45
N ASP A 36 41.21 66.80 6.56
CA ASP A 36 40.09 65.90 6.77
C ASP A 36 39.71 65.18 5.45
N PHE A 37 40.46 64.15 5.05
CA PHE A 37 40.05 63.27 3.95
C PHE A 37 39.43 61.98 4.48
N LYS A 38 38.38 61.50 3.80
CA LYS A 38 37.72 60.22 4.11
C LYS A 38 37.93 59.27 2.95
N THR A 39 38.71 58.22 3.17
CA THR A 39 38.93 57.16 2.20
C THR A 39 38.02 55.99 2.50
N ARG A 40 37.32 55.46 1.50
CA ARG A 40 36.53 54.21 1.63
C ARG A 40 37.25 53.09 0.87
N LYS A 41 37.30 51.91 1.47
CA LYS A 41 37.86 50.72 0.83
C LYS A 41 36.93 50.22 -0.27
N ILE A 42 37.48 49.92 -1.45
CA ILE A 42 36.76 49.20 -2.51
C ILE A 42 36.68 47.73 -2.08
N ILE A 43 35.46 47.22 -1.90
CA ILE A 43 35.22 45.81 -1.62
C ILE A 43 34.97 45.12 -2.96
N LEU A 44 35.99 44.44 -3.47
CA LEU A 44 35.83 43.53 -4.60
C LEU A 44 35.09 42.28 -4.11
N LYS A 45 34.05 41.87 -4.84
CA LYS A 45 33.43 40.55 -4.60
C LYS A 45 34.49 39.50 -4.90
N GLU A 46 34.69 38.54 -4.00
CA GLU A 46 35.63 37.45 -4.23
C GLU A 46 35.24 36.71 -5.51
N GLN A 47 36.08 36.80 -6.54
CA GLN A 47 35.94 36.05 -7.77
C GLN A 47 37.00 34.95 -7.73
N LEU A 48 36.53 33.69 -7.62
CA LEU A 48 37.36 32.47 -7.68
C LEU A 48 38.47 32.39 -6.60
N SER A 49 38.07 32.32 -5.33
CA SER A 49 39.01 31.97 -4.24
C SER A 49 39.53 30.53 -4.38
N ARG A 50 40.76 30.26 -3.90
CA ARG A 50 41.24 28.88 -3.69
C ARG A 50 40.28 28.20 -2.73
N LYS A 51 39.51 27.23 -3.24
CA LYS A 51 38.59 26.46 -2.41
C LYS A 51 39.40 25.63 -1.42
N SER A 52 38.95 25.60 -0.17
CA SER A 52 39.49 24.66 0.83
C SER A 52 39.43 23.24 0.27
N GLU A 53 40.52 22.48 0.41
CA GLU A 53 40.55 21.06 0.04
C GLU A 53 39.95 20.17 1.13
N GLU A 54 39.53 20.76 2.26
CA GLU A 54 38.95 20.06 3.39
C GLU A 54 37.42 19.94 3.25
N GLY A 55 36.92 18.70 3.34
CA GLY A 55 35.51 18.37 3.42
C GLY A 55 34.95 17.59 2.22
N LEU A 56 33.63 17.38 2.25
CA LEU A 56 32.90 16.60 1.25
C LEU A 56 32.89 17.32 -0.12
N LEU A 57 33.73 16.85 -1.05
CA LEU A 57 33.98 17.49 -2.35
C LEU A 57 33.76 16.54 -3.53
N THR A 58 33.19 17.06 -4.61
CA THR A 58 33.06 16.33 -5.90
C THR A 58 34.42 16.27 -6.63
N LYS A 59 34.53 15.48 -7.71
CA LYS A 59 35.65 15.54 -8.67
C LYS A 59 35.94 16.95 -9.21
N LYS A 60 34.92 17.79 -9.35
CA LYS A 60 35.06 19.21 -9.76
C LYS A 60 35.40 20.16 -8.60
N LYS A 61 35.82 19.64 -7.43
CA LYS A 61 36.10 20.39 -6.19
C LYS A 61 34.96 21.37 -5.80
N ARG A 62 33.70 20.93 -5.90
CA ARG A 62 32.52 21.67 -5.43
C ARG A 62 32.04 21.05 -4.13
N ASN A 63 31.76 21.92 -3.15
CA ASN A 63 31.16 21.51 -1.88
C ASN A 63 29.63 21.49 -1.98
N VAL A 64 28.96 20.97 -0.95
CA VAL A 64 27.49 20.90 -0.88
C VAL A 64 26.82 22.27 -1.09
N LYS A 65 27.35 23.35 -0.48
CA LYS A 65 26.75 24.69 -0.58
C LYS A 65 26.83 25.26 -2.00
N ASP A 66 27.94 25.04 -2.70
CA ASP A 66 28.12 25.44 -4.09
C ASP A 66 27.11 24.72 -5.00
N LEU A 67 26.91 23.41 -4.77
CA LEU A 67 25.98 22.59 -5.53
C LEU A 67 24.52 23.00 -5.28
N LEU A 68 24.15 23.26 -4.02
CA LEU A 68 22.82 23.75 -3.66
C LEU A 68 22.54 25.12 -4.29
N THR A 69 23.55 25.98 -4.42
CA THR A 69 23.41 27.27 -5.13
C THR A 69 23.09 27.06 -6.62
N CYS A 70 23.63 26.01 -7.24
CA CYS A 70 23.31 25.67 -8.63
C CYS A 70 21.85 25.25 -8.81
N LEU A 71 21.21 24.66 -7.80
CA LEU A 71 19.79 24.26 -7.85
C LEU A 71 18.84 25.45 -7.93
N GLY A 72 19.25 26.64 -7.48
CA GLY A 72 18.45 27.86 -7.62
C GLY A 72 18.61 28.58 -8.96
N HIS A 73 19.42 28.05 -9.88
CA HIS A 73 19.76 28.74 -11.12
C HIS A 73 18.65 28.58 -12.19
N THR A 74 18.42 29.61 -13.00
CA THR A 74 17.38 29.59 -14.04
C THR A 74 17.63 28.56 -15.14
N ASN A 75 18.90 28.34 -15.50
CA ASN A 75 19.31 27.34 -16.48
C ASN A 75 19.18 25.90 -15.94
N THR A 76 18.37 25.09 -16.63
CA THR A 76 18.11 23.67 -16.34
C THR A 76 19.38 22.83 -16.28
N TYR A 77 20.32 22.97 -17.20
CA TYR A 77 21.56 22.17 -17.21
C TYR A 77 22.46 22.49 -16.02
N VAL A 78 22.44 23.74 -15.54
CA VAL A 78 23.19 24.14 -14.32
C VAL A 78 22.57 23.50 -13.08
N ARG A 79 21.23 23.50 -12.97
CA ARG A 79 20.52 22.78 -11.89
C ARG A 79 20.81 21.29 -11.94
N GLN A 80 20.80 20.70 -13.13
CA GLN A 80 21.08 19.28 -13.35
C GLN A 80 22.51 18.91 -12.96
N ASP A 81 23.52 19.70 -13.34
CA ASP A 81 24.92 19.50 -12.91
C ASP A 81 25.05 19.59 -11.38
N GLY A 82 24.30 20.51 -10.75
CA GLY A 82 24.17 20.59 -9.29
C GLY A 82 23.66 19.29 -8.65
N LEU A 83 22.54 18.75 -9.16
CA LEU A 83 21.96 17.49 -8.68
C LEU A 83 22.89 16.30 -8.91
N ASN A 84 23.52 16.22 -10.09
CA ASN A 84 24.46 15.16 -10.41
C ASN A 84 25.71 15.21 -9.52
N GLY A 85 26.19 16.42 -9.19
CA GLY A 85 27.26 16.61 -8.22
C GLY A 85 26.86 16.13 -6.82
N LEU A 86 25.63 16.43 -6.36
CA LEU A 86 25.14 15.91 -5.08
C LEU A 86 25.01 14.38 -5.10
N LEU A 87 24.54 13.82 -6.22
CA LEU A 87 24.47 12.37 -6.40
C LEU A 87 25.85 11.71 -6.36
N GLU A 88 26.86 12.34 -6.97
CA GLU A 88 28.26 11.91 -6.88
C GLU A 88 28.74 11.90 -5.42
N LEU A 89 28.44 12.95 -4.65
CA LEU A 89 28.81 13.02 -3.24
C LEU A 89 28.16 11.90 -2.41
N VAL A 90 26.88 11.61 -2.64
CA VAL A 90 26.18 10.54 -1.90
C VAL A 90 26.75 9.16 -2.24
N LYS A 91 27.14 8.93 -3.49
CA LYS A 91 27.66 7.63 -3.93
C LYS A 91 29.09 7.35 -3.47
N ASN A 92 29.94 8.37 -3.45
CA ASN A 92 31.38 8.19 -3.27
C ASN A 92 31.86 8.31 -1.82
N ASN A 93 31.07 8.89 -0.93
CA ASN A 93 31.47 9.13 0.46
C ASN A 93 30.70 8.22 1.42
N GLU A 94 31.25 8.01 2.62
CA GLU A 94 30.60 7.19 3.64
C GLU A 94 29.46 7.89 4.36
N THR A 95 28.57 7.10 4.96
CA THR A 95 27.35 7.62 5.60
C THR A 95 27.65 8.58 6.74
N GLU A 96 28.72 8.34 7.51
CA GLU A 96 29.16 9.20 8.62
C GLU A 96 29.49 10.64 8.17
N GLU A 97 30.06 10.81 6.97
CA GLU A 97 30.39 12.12 6.41
C GLU A 97 29.16 12.86 5.87
N LEU A 98 28.13 12.13 5.47
CA LEU A 98 26.88 12.67 4.91
C LEU A 98 25.92 13.15 6.00
N ILE A 99 25.86 12.46 7.16
CA ILE A 99 24.93 12.75 8.26
C ILE A 99 24.95 14.25 8.67
N PRO A 100 26.11 14.90 8.90
CA PRO A 100 26.17 16.31 9.30
C PRO A 100 25.61 17.29 8.27
N LYS A 101 25.54 16.89 6.99
CA LYS A 101 25.06 17.72 5.88
C LYS A 101 23.64 17.36 5.43
N LEU A 102 23.05 16.30 5.98
CA LEU A 102 21.80 15.73 5.50
C LEU A 102 20.63 16.72 5.54
N SER A 103 20.51 17.49 6.62
CA SER A 103 19.50 18.56 6.74
C SER A 103 19.57 19.58 5.60
N GLN A 104 20.79 20.03 5.26
CA GLN A 104 21.03 21.01 4.21
C GLN A 104 20.72 20.42 2.83
N ILE A 105 21.15 19.18 2.60
CA ILE A 105 20.95 18.45 1.35
C ILE A 105 19.44 18.23 1.11
N ILE A 106 18.73 17.65 2.08
CA ILE A 106 17.30 17.35 1.94
C ILE A 106 16.49 18.63 1.74
N SER A 107 16.72 19.66 2.57
CA SER A 107 15.98 20.93 2.46
C SER A 107 16.25 21.64 1.13
N GLY A 108 17.48 21.55 0.60
CA GLY A 108 17.84 22.18 -0.66
C GLY A 108 17.34 21.43 -1.90
N VAL A 109 17.17 20.11 -1.82
CA VAL A 109 16.69 19.28 -2.94
C VAL A 109 15.16 19.13 -2.95
N ALA A 110 14.48 19.30 -1.81
CA ALA A 110 13.05 19.04 -1.69
C ALA A 110 12.18 19.85 -2.67
N SER A 111 12.53 21.12 -2.95
CA SER A 111 11.82 21.96 -3.94
C SER A 111 11.97 21.48 -5.38
N CYS A 112 13.03 20.70 -5.68
CA CYS A 112 13.24 20.14 -7.01
C CYS A 112 12.28 18.98 -7.33
N MET A 113 11.55 18.44 -6.34
CA MET A 113 10.57 17.37 -6.52
C MET A 113 9.40 17.80 -7.42
N PHE A 114 9.09 19.09 -7.46
CA PHE A 114 8.05 19.68 -8.32
C PHE A 114 8.60 20.73 -9.29
N ASP A 115 9.87 20.62 -9.69
CA ASP A 115 10.48 21.52 -10.68
C ASP A 115 9.69 21.48 -12.00
N ILE A 116 9.66 22.62 -12.70
CA ILE A 116 9.01 22.76 -14.02
C ILE A 116 9.61 21.77 -15.03
N ASP A 117 10.93 21.55 -14.97
CA ASP A 117 11.65 20.74 -15.93
C ASP A 117 11.66 19.24 -15.55
N VAL A 118 11.18 18.39 -16.46
CA VAL A 118 11.14 16.92 -16.31
C VAL A 118 12.53 16.33 -16.03
N LEU A 119 13.58 16.91 -16.64
CA LEU A 119 14.97 16.49 -16.47
C LEU A 119 15.43 16.66 -15.01
N ILE A 120 15.01 17.74 -14.36
CA ILE A 120 15.35 18.01 -12.96
C ILE A 120 14.58 17.06 -12.06
N ARG A 121 13.27 16.93 -12.23
CA ARG A 121 12.46 16.00 -11.43
C ARG A 121 12.98 14.56 -11.52
N SER A 122 13.32 14.10 -12.72
CA SER A 122 13.89 12.77 -12.94
C SER A 122 15.26 12.59 -12.28
N ALA A 123 16.11 13.62 -12.29
CA ALA A 123 17.39 13.59 -11.57
C ALA A 123 17.20 13.62 -10.05
N THR A 124 16.22 14.39 -9.55
CA THR A 124 15.85 14.46 -8.14
C THR A 124 15.34 13.12 -7.62
N ILE A 125 14.48 12.42 -8.35
CA ILE A 125 13.99 11.08 -7.96
C ILE A 125 15.17 10.11 -7.82
N LYS A 126 16.08 10.07 -8.80
CA LYS A 126 17.29 9.23 -8.76
C LYS A 126 18.19 9.59 -7.60
N PHE A 127 18.32 10.88 -7.30
CA PHE A 127 19.09 11.36 -6.17
C PHE A 127 18.49 10.92 -4.84
N ILE A 128 17.19 11.12 -4.64
CA ILE A 128 16.49 10.71 -3.42
C ILE A 128 16.63 9.20 -3.22
N GLU A 129 16.46 8.38 -4.27
CA GLU A 129 16.64 6.93 -4.17
C GLU A 129 18.04 6.56 -3.65
N ALA A 130 19.09 7.13 -4.26
CA ALA A 130 20.46 6.88 -3.83
C ALA A 130 20.70 7.34 -2.38
N LEU A 131 20.14 8.48 -1.99
CA LEU A 131 20.24 9.00 -0.63
C LEU A 131 19.57 8.08 0.39
N LEU A 132 18.34 7.65 0.12
CA LEU A 132 17.60 6.75 1.01
C LEU A 132 18.34 5.41 1.19
N VAL A 133 18.87 4.84 0.11
CA VAL A 133 19.64 3.59 0.16
C VAL A 133 20.94 3.75 0.98
N LYS A 134 21.65 4.87 0.84
CA LYS A 134 22.94 5.09 1.51
C LYS A 134 22.78 5.45 3.00
N VAL A 135 21.77 6.25 3.33
CA VAL A 135 21.62 6.86 4.65
C VAL A 135 20.63 6.10 5.55
N GLY A 136 19.68 5.37 4.97
CA GLY A 136 18.75 4.51 5.71
C GLY A 136 17.98 5.26 6.81
N ILE A 137 18.08 4.76 8.05
CA ILE A 137 17.33 5.24 9.21
C ILE A 137 17.63 6.72 9.54
N HIS A 138 18.82 7.22 9.23
CA HIS A 138 19.21 8.61 9.55
C HIS A 138 18.39 9.67 8.78
N VAL A 139 17.56 9.28 7.80
CA VAL A 139 16.63 10.17 7.09
C VAL A 139 15.43 10.56 7.97
N GLU A 140 15.08 9.76 8.98
CA GLU A 140 13.88 9.92 9.81
C GLU A 140 13.64 11.35 10.32
N PRO A 141 14.63 12.08 10.89
CA PRO A 141 14.42 13.44 11.41
C PRO A 141 14.03 14.47 10.34
N TYR A 142 14.30 14.18 9.08
CA TYR A 142 14.15 15.10 7.95
C TYR A 142 13.02 14.68 6.98
N PHE A 143 12.41 13.52 7.22
CA PHE A 143 11.41 12.95 6.31
C PHE A 143 10.16 13.83 6.17
N SER A 144 9.79 14.58 7.22
CA SER A 144 8.66 15.52 7.17
C SER A 144 8.80 16.57 6.06
N VAL A 145 10.03 16.99 5.75
CA VAL A 145 10.32 17.91 4.64
C VAL A 145 9.98 17.25 3.30
N LEU A 146 10.43 16.01 3.10
CA LEU A 146 10.15 15.23 1.89
C LEU A 146 8.64 14.95 1.75
N ALA A 147 7.97 14.55 2.82
CA ALA A 147 6.53 14.27 2.83
C ALA A 147 5.69 15.52 2.50
N THR A 148 6.10 16.70 3.00
CA THR A 148 5.43 17.97 2.72
C THR A 148 5.57 18.36 1.24
N HIS A 149 6.79 18.28 0.70
CA HIS A 149 7.04 18.60 -0.72
C HIS A 149 6.39 17.58 -1.65
N LEU A 150 6.34 16.30 -1.25
CA LEU A 150 5.56 15.28 -1.94
C LEU A 150 4.07 15.65 -1.96
N SER A 151 3.52 16.07 -0.82
CA SER A 151 2.12 16.51 -0.74
C SER A 151 1.84 17.66 -1.71
N CYS A 152 2.74 18.64 -1.81
CA CYS A 152 2.66 19.72 -2.80
C CYS A 152 2.72 19.20 -4.25
N ALA A 153 3.62 18.25 -4.54
CA ALA A 153 3.77 17.67 -5.88
C ALA A 153 2.51 16.89 -6.32
N MET A 154 1.85 16.19 -5.39
CA MET A 154 0.62 15.43 -5.65
C MET A 154 -0.57 16.33 -5.99
N VAL A 155 -0.65 17.55 -5.43
CA VAL A 155 -1.74 18.50 -5.73
C VAL A 155 -1.32 19.58 -6.73
N HIS A 156 -0.18 19.39 -7.40
CA HIS A 156 0.38 20.38 -8.31
C HIS A 156 -0.46 20.52 -9.58
N LEU A 157 -0.53 21.72 -10.16
CA LEU A 157 -1.37 22.00 -11.33
C LEU A 157 -0.91 21.26 -12.62
N ASN A 158 0.40 20.96 -12.70
CA ASN A 158 1.00 20.22 -13.80
C ASN A 158 0.88 18.69 -13.59
N THR A 159 0.19 18.01 -14.48
CA THR A 159 -0.04 16.55 -14.45
C THR A 159 1.25 15.73 -14.56
N GLY A 160 2.29 16.24 -15.23
CA GLY A 160 3.60 15.60 -15.27
C GLY A 160 4.30 15.61 -13.91
N VAL A 161 4.11 16.67 -13.12
CA VAL A 161 4.60 16.72 -11.73
C VAL A 161 3.82 15.75 -10.85
N GLN A 162 2.49 15.69 -11.01
CA GLN A 162 1.65 14.71 -10.33
C GLN A 162 2.09 13.27 -10.63
N ALA A 163 2.35 12.94 -11.89
CA ALA A 163 2.83 11.60 -12.28
C ALA A 163 4.19 11.27 -11.65
N ASP A 164 5.13 12.23 -11.62
CA ASP A 164 6.43 12.04 -10.98
C ASP A 164 6.31 11.93 -9.45
N SER A 165 5.30 12.56 -8.83
CA SER A 165 5.02 12.43 -7.39
C SER A 165 4.65 10.99 -7.00
N LEU A 166 3.95 10.27 -7.87
CA LEU A 166 3.60 8.86 -7.66
C LEU A 166 4.84 7.95 -7.69
N ARG A 167 5.82 8.28 -8.55
CA ARG A 167 7.12 7.59 -8.56
C ARG A 167 7.86 7.79 -7.23
N LEU A 168 7.75 8.98 -6.63
CA LEU A 168 8.29 9.27 -5.31
C LEU A 168 7.54 8.51 -4.20
N VAL A 169 6.22 8.35 -4.29
CA VAL A 169 5.46 7.49 -3.35
C VAL A 169 5.99 6.07 -3.42
N ASN A 170 6.10 5.48 -4.61
CA ASN A 170 6.61 4.12 -4.79
C ASN A 170 8.04 3.96 -4.24
N LEU A 171 8.86 5.00 -4.37
CA LEU A 171 10.20 5.03 -3.80
C LEU A 171 10.18 5.00 -2.26
N PHE A 172 9.33 5.83 -1.64
CA PHE A 172 9.19 5.85 -0.18
C PHE A 172 8.55 4.58 0.37
N VAL A 173 7.60 3.99 -0.35
CA VAL A 173 7.02 2.66 -0.10
C VAL A 173 8.14 1.62 -0.02
N LYS A 174 9.08 1.64 -0.97
CA LYS A 174 10.16 0.66 -1.06
C LYS A 174 11.26 0.84 0.00
N HIS A 175 11.66 2.08 0.31
CA HIS A 175 12.84 2.34 1.13
C HIS A 175 12.55 2.86 2.54
N THR A 176 11.39 3.49 2.76
CA THR A 176 11.02 4.13 4.04
C THR A 176 9.53 3.91 4.38
N PRO A 177 9.02 2.66 4.39
CA PRO A 177 7.60 2.36 4.59
C PRO A 177 7.06 2.90 5.92
N ALA A 178 7.77 2.65 7.02
CA ALA A 178 7.42 3.14 8.36
C ALA A 178 7.28 4.68 8.42
N LEU A 179 8.18 5.41 7.78
CA LEU A 179 8.15 6.88 7.78
C LEU A 179 7.01 7.41 6.92
N LEU A 180 6.75 6.79 5.78
CA LEU A 180 5.63 7.14 4.91
C LEU A 180 4.28 6.94 5.61
N ALA A 181 4.13 5.82 6.34
CA ALA A 181 2.91 5.50 7.09
C ALA A 181 2.55 6.57 8.13
N ARG A 182 3.55 7.16 8.81
CA ARG A 182 3.35 8.27 9.78
C ARG A 182 2.79 9.55 9.15
N HIS A 183 2.95 9.73 7.84
CA HIS A 183 2.44 10.89 7.10
C HIS A 183 1.21 10.56 6.23
N ALA A 184 0.64 9.36 6.40
CA ALA A 184 -0.34 8.85 5.45
C ALA A 184 -1.67 9.63 5.42
N ASN A 185 -2.12 10.23 6.53
CA ASN A 185 -3.40 10.95 6.59
C ASN A 185 -3.48 12.05 5.51
N THR A 186 -2.40 12.84 5.36
CA THR A 186 -2.33 13.90 4.36
C THR A 186 -2.15 13.34 2.95
N LEU A 187 -1.29 12.33 2.79
CA LEU A 187 -0.97 11.75 1.49
C LEU A 187 -2.14 10.99 0.86
N ILE A 188 -2.92 10.27 1.66
CA ILE A 188 -4.13 9.56 1.19
C ILE A 188 -5.18 10.54 0.68
N SER A 189 -5.43 11.64 1.40
CA SER A 189 -6.32 12.70 0.93
C SER A 189 -5.89 13.22 -0.45
N ASN A 190 -4.57 13.41 -0.64
CA ASN A 190 -4.03 13.86 -1.92
C ASN A 190 -4.16 12.80 -3.02
N PHE A 191 -3.99 11.50 -2.70
CA PHE A 191 -4.26 10.40 -3.63
C PHE A 191 -5.70 10.42 -4.14
N VAL A 192 -6.68 10.63 -3.27
CA VAL A 192 -8.09 10.73 -3.69
C VAL A 192 -8.29 11.93 -4.62
N ASN A 193 -7.64 13.07 -4.36
CA ASN A 193 -7.72 14.25 -5.23
C ASN A 193 -7.01 14.07 -6.59
N LEU A 194 -5.98 13.21 -6.66
CA LEU A 194 -5.32 12.84 -7.92
C LEU A 194 -6.25 12.02 -8.82
N ILE A 195 -7.04 11.13 -8.22
CA ILE A 195 -7.95 10.25 -8.95
C ILE A 195 -9.29 10.95 -9.26
N SER A 196 -9.69 11.93 -8.44
CA SER A 196 -11.03 12.52 -8.51
C SER A 196 -11.09 14.04 -8.44
N ARG A 197 -12.12 14.60 -9.07
CA ARG A 197 -12.63 15.95 -8.84
C ARG A 197 -13.85 15.90 -7.92
N LYS A 198 -14.06 16.97 -7.14
CA LYS A 198 -15.36 17.15 -6.47
C LYS A 198 -16.44 17.27 -7.54
N ALA A 199 -17.53 16.52 -7.42
CA ALA A 199 -18.64 16.69 -8.33
C ALA A 199 -19.16 18.13 -8.18
N SER A 200 -19.20 18.90 -9.26
CA SER A 200 -19.90 20.18 -9.24
C SER A 200 -21.36 19.87 -8.95
N GLY A 201 -21.95 20.53 -7.94
CA GLY A 201 -23.37 20.39 -7.64
C GLY A 201 -24.15 20.63 -8.93
N SER A 202 -24.80 19.60 -9.43
CA SER A 202 -25.68 19.72 -10.59
C SER A 202 -26.76 20.73 -10.22
N HIS A 203 -26.76 21.89 -10.88
CA HIS A 203 -27.99 22.68 -10.97
C HIS A 203 -29.00 21.79 -11.70
N THR A 204 -29.93 21.24 -10.94
CA THR A 204 -31.03 20.44 -11.46
C THR A 204 -31.82 21.30 -12.45
N VAL A 205 -31.80 20.90 -13.72
CA VAL A 205 -32.83 21.31 -14.68
C VAL A 205 -34.14 20.67 -14.20
N PRO A 206 -35.23 21.43 -13.96
CA PRO A 206 -36.49 20.85 -13.51
C PRO A 206 -37.09 20.05 -14.66
N GLY A 207 -37.26 18.72 -14.51
CA GLY A 207 -38.09 17.94 -15.43
C GLY A 207 -37.67 16.50 -15.74
N LYS A 208 -36.48 16.03 -15.35
CA LYS A 208 -36.09 14.62 -15.51
C LYS A 208 -35.75 13.99 -14.16
N LYS A 209 -36.62 13.09 -13.69
CA LYS A 209 -36.31 12.14 -12.61
C LYS A 209 -35.36 11.08 -13.17
N GLU A 210 -34.08 11.40 -13.32
CA GLU A 210 -33.04 10.38 -13.46
C GLU A 210 -32.44 10.14 -12.08
N VAL A 211 -32.39 8.86 -11.67
CA VAL A 211 -31.83 8.40 -10.40
C VAL A 211 -30.30 8.43 -10.50
N PHE A 212 -29.72 9.63 -10.59
CA PHE A 212 -28.28 9.79 -10.44
C PHE A 212 -27.96 9.89 -8.95
N VAL A 213 -27.28 8.86 -8.45
CA VAL A 213 -26.69 8.84 -7.11
C VAL A 213 -25.81 10.08 -6.98
N ASP A 214 -26.04 10.92 -5.97
CA ASP A 214 -25.20 12.08 -5.65
C ASP A 214 -23.78 11.60 -5.32
N PHE A 215 -22.92 11.56 -6.34
CA PHE A 215 -21.50 11.30 -6.16
C PHE A 215 -20.87 12.54 -5.53
N THR A 216 -20.27 12.41 -4.35
CA THR A 216 -19.46 13.50 -3.77
C THR A 216 -18.21 13.79 -4.61
N ARG A 217 -17.73 12.79 -5.37
CA ARG A 217 -16.52 12.83 -6.20
C ARG A 217 -16.69 12.06 -7.51
N MET A 218 -16.06 12.54 -8.57
CA MET A 218 -16.03 11.90 -9.90
C MET A 218 -14.60 11.70 -10.37
N LEU A 219 -14.33 10.64 -11.14
CA LEU A 219 -13.04 10.44 -11.79
C LEU A 219 -12.65 11.63 -12.68
N HIS A 220 -11.35 11.91 -12.77
CA HIS A 220 -10.84 12.81 -13.80
C HIS A 220 -10.86 12.10 -15.15
N THR A 221 -11.57 12.67 -16.12
CA THR A 221 -11.62 12.12 -17.48
C THR A 221 -10.89 13.07 -18.43
N ASN A 222 -9.67 12.71 -18.81
CA ASN A 222 -8.94 13.40 -19.87
C ASN A 222 -8.09 12.40 -20.68
N PRO A 223 -8.47 12.09 -21.93
CA PRO A 223 -7.72 11.16 -22.77
C PRO A 223 -6.28 11.60 -23.06
N SER A 224 -5.95 12.89 -22.97
CA SER A 224 -4.60 13.40 -23.25
C SER A 224 -3.64 13.27 -22.08
N ASN A 225 -4.12 12.91 -20.89
CA ASN A 225 -3.30 12.73 -19.69
C ASN A 225 -3.30 11.25 -19.32
N THR A 226 -2.11 10.65 -19.30
CA THR A 226 -1.92 9.22 -19.03
C THR A 226 -2.60 8.77 -17.73
N LEU A 227 -2.56 9.61 -16.68
CA LEU A 227 -3.14 9.32 -15.37
C LEU A 227 -4.67 9.21 -15.38
N THR A 228 -5.33 9.83 -16.36
CA THR A 228 -6.79 9.94 -16.46
C THR A 228 -7.36 9.12 -17.61
N THR A 229 -6.54 8.21 -18.15
CA THR A 229 -6.97 7.12 -19.03
C THR A 229 -7.45 5.95 -18.17
N HIS A 230 -8.26 5.06 -18.75
CA HIS A 230 -8.69 3.83 -18.09
C HIS A 230 -7.49 3.06 -17.48
N LYS A 231 -6.45 2.83 -18.27
CA LYS A 231 -5.20 2.20 -17.82
C LYS A 231 -4.53 2.99 -16.68
N GLY A 232 -4.51 4.31 -16.77
CA GLY A 232 -3.99 5.19 -15.71
C GLY A 232 -4.75 5.06 -14.40
N HIS A 233 -6.08 4.96 -14.45
CA HIS A 233 -6.90 4.72 -13.27
C HIS A 233 -6.57 3.38 -12.60
N VAL A 234 -6.40 2.31 -13.38
CA VAL A 234 -6.01 1.00 -12.86
C VAL A 234 -4.61 1.06 -12.20
N GLU A 235 -3.64 1.71 -12.83
CA GLU A 235 -2.30 1.90 -12.26
C GLU A 235 -2.34 2.71 -10.94
N LEU A 236 -3.19 3.74 -10.87
CA LEU A 236 -3.41 4.51 -9.65
C LEU A 236 -4.03 3.67 -8.53
N LEU A 237 -5.00 2.80 -8.83
CA LEU A 237 -5.57 1.88 -7.83
C LEU A 237 -4.54 0.87 -7.33
N GLN A 238 -3.69 0.35 -8.20
CA GLN A 238 -2.60 -0.55 -7.79
C GLN A 238 -1.63 0.14 -6.81
N GLN A 239 -1.26 1.39 -7.10
CA GLN A 239 -0.40 2.18 -6.20
C GLN A 239 -1.07 2.49 -4.88
N LEU A 240 -2.36 2.86 -4.90
CA LEU A 240 -3.14 3.07 -3.68
C LEU A 240 -3.23 1.80 -2.84
N SER A 241 -3.50 0.65 -3.48
CA SER A 241 -3.53 -0.65 -2.81
C SER A 241 -2.21 -0.98 -2.11
N GLY A 242 -1.08 -0.84 -2.81
CA GLY A 242 0.24 -1.07 -2.23
C GLY A 242 0.57 -0.09 -1.09
N PHE A 243 0.12 1.16 -1.20
CA PHE A 243 0.27 2.14 -0.13
C PHE A 243 -0.53 1.76 1.12
N LEU A 244 -1.82 1.38 0.96
CA LEU A 244 -2.66 0.93 2.08
C LEU A 244 -2.13 -0.35 2.74
N GLU A 245 -1.62 -1.29 1.95
CA GLU A 245 -1.02 -2.54 2.44
C GLU A 245 0.16 -2.26 3.39
N ILE A 246 1.04 -1.34 3.00
CA ILE A 246 2.21 -0.97 3.82
C ILE A 246 1.80 -0.33 5.12
N ILE A 247 0.81 0.57 5.08
CA ILE A 247 0.31 1.23 6.28
C ILE A 247 -0.23 0.19 7.26
N LEU A 248 -1.01 -0.79 6.78
CA LEU A 248 -1.54 -1.86 7.62
C LEU A 248 -0.42 -2.74 8.21
N LYS A 249 0.60 -3.08 7.42
CA LYS A 249 1.76 -3.84 7.91
C LYS A 249 2.52 -3.10 9.01
N GLU A 250 2.76 -1.80 8.82
CA GLU A 250 3.46 -0.97 9.80
C GLU A 250 2.63 -0.75 11.07
N GLN A 251 1.30 -0.59 10.97
CA GLN A 251 0.42 -0.54 12.14
C GLN A 251 0.48 -1.83 12.97
N GLY A 252 0.40 -3.00 12.32
CA GLY A 252 0.52 -4.28 13.00
C GLY A 252 1.88 -4.47 13.71
N GLN A 253 2.98 -4.04 13.09
CA GLN A 253 4.30 -4.11 13.71
C GLN A 253 4.44 -3.17 14.92
N VAL A 254 3.82 -2.00 14.89
CA VAL A 254 3.82 -1.08 16.05
C VAL A 254 3.02 -1.69 17.21
N GLU A 255 1.89 -2.34 16.95
CA GLU A 255 1.11 -3.07 17.96
C GLU A 255 1.92 -4.21 18.61
N GLU A 256 2.66 -4.99 17.81
CA GLU A 256 3.56 -6.03 18.33
C GLU A 256 4.76 -5.48 19.13
N ARG A 257 5.21 -4.25 18.82
CA ARG A 257 6.35 -3.58 19.47
C ARG A 257 5.96 -2.69 20.65
N VAL A 258 4.67 -2.54 20.97
CA VAL A 258 4.26 -1.75 22.15
C VAL A 258 4.93 -2.38 23.38
N PRO A 259 5.78 -1.63 24.10
CA PRO A 259 6.52 -2.23 25.18
C PRO A 259 5.57 -2.70 26.28
N LEU A 260 5.91 -3.83 26.89
CA LEU A 260 5.31 -4.34 28.14
C LEU A 260 4.89 -3.16 29.02
N THR A 261 3.63 -3.16 29.46
CA THR A 261 3.10 -2.14 30.37
C THR A 261 4.07 -1.93 31.54
N MET A 262 4.06 -0.73 32.13
CA MET A 262 4.88 -0.44 33.32
C MET A 262 4.80 -1.58 34.36
N TRP A 263 3.60 -2.13 34.57
CA TRP A 263 3.35 -3.28 35.44
C TRP A 263 4.03 -4.57 34.98
N GLN A 264 4.02 -4.90 33.69
CA GLN A 264 4.72 -6.05 33.15
C GLN A 264 6.25 -5.88 33.20
N ARG A 265 6.77 -4.66 33.07
CA ARG A 265 8.22 -4.36 33.24
C ARG A 265 8.66 -4.46 34.70
N VAL A 266 7.79 -4.05 35.64
CA VAL A 266 7.98 -4.24 37.08
C VAL A 266 7.99 -5.73 37.44
N MET A 267 7.06 -6.52 36.90
CA MET A 267 7.03 -7.98 37.11
C MET A 267 8.24 -8.70 36.49
N ALA A 268 8.80 -8.16 35.41
CA ALA A 268 10.02 -8.67 34.76
C ALA A 268 11.33 -8.15 35.37
N GLY A 269 11.29 -7.42 36.50
CA GLY A 269 12.46 -7.01 37.27
C GLY A 269 13.43 -6.04 36.57
N SER A 270 13.03 -5.42 35.46
CA SER A 270 13.93 -4.68 34.57
C SER A 270 13.61 -3.19 34.54
N LEU A 271 14.00 -2.43 35.57
CA LEU A 271 14.10 -0.96 35.49
C LEU A 271 15.30 -0.43 36.30
N ALA A 272 16.24 0.23 35.61
CA ALA A 272 17.11 1.24 36.20
C ALA A 272 16.36 2.59 36.24
N PRO A 273 16.62 3.46 37.24
CA PRO A 273 15.90 4.73 37.35
C PRO A 273 16.48 5.75 36.37
N MET A 274 15.64 6.59 35.74
CA MET A 274 15.88 8.03 35.55
C MET A 274 14.73 8.73 34.78
N VAL A 275 14.18 9.74 35.45
CA VAL A 275 13.69 11.06 34.96
C VAL A 275 13.11 11.11 33.54
N CYS A 276 11.78 11.26 33.43
CA CYS A 276 11.13 11.71 32.20
C CYS A 276 10.80 13.20 32.31
N GLY A 277 11.67 14.03 31.74
CA GLY A 277 11.38 15.43 31.42
C GLY A 277 10.39 15.50 30.26
N SER A 278 9.38 16.33 30.42
CA SER A 278 8.25 16.56 29.51
C SER A 278 8.66 16.97 28.09
N THR A 279 8.46 16.08 27.10
CA THR A 279 8.32 16.41 25.65
C THR A 279 7.39 15.44 24.90
N GLY A 280 6.36 14.90 25.56
CA GLY A 280 5.59 13.76 25.04
C GLY A 280 4.21 14.03 24.42
N ARG A 281 3.81 15.28 24.13
CA ARG A 281 2.43 15.54 23.65
C ARG A 281 2.24 15.51 22.13
N ASP A 282 3.28 15.69 21.32
CA ASP A 282 3.13 15.75 19.85
C ASP A 282 3.55 14.46 19.11
N ALA A 283 4.28 13.54 19.76
CA ALA A 283 4.85 12.38 19.07
C ALA A 283 3.84 11.25 18.77
N THR A 284 2.71 11.19 19.49
CA THR A 284 1.75 10.07 19.42
C THR A 284 0.42 10.41 18.76
N GLN A 285 0.09 11.69 18.59
CA GLN A 285 -1.23 12.10 18.06
C GLN A 285 -1.34 11.97 16.53
N HIS A 286 -0.21 11.81 15.81
CA HIS A 286 -0.20 11.70 14.35
C HIS A 286 0.31 10.35 13.82
N THR A 287 0.65 9.39 14.69
CA THR A 287 1.41 8.20 14.28
C THR A 287 0.56 7.15 13.55
N TRP A 288 -0.77 7.22 13.66
CA TRP A 288 -1.67 6.18 13.19
C TRP A 288 -2.66 6.78 12.19
N LEU A 289 -2.66 6.23 10.97
CA LEU A 289 -3.69 6.50 9.98
C LEU A 289 -5.05 6.01 10.52
N PHE A 290 -6.06 6.86 10.44
CA PHE A 290 -7.44 6.52 10.83
C PHE A 290 -7.65 6.11 12.30
N SER A 291 -6.86 6.61 13.26
CA SER A 291 -7.20 6.47 14.69
C SER A 291 -8.60 6.99 15.02
N ASP A 292 -9.10 7.92 14.22
CA ASP A 292 -10.45 8.46 14.28
C ASP A 292 -11.35 7.73 13.27
N PRO A 293 -12.36 6.96 13.74
CA PRO A 293 -13.34 6.31 12.88
C PRO A 293 -14.05 7.26 11.92
N GLN A 294 -14.22 8.55 12.26
CA GLN A 294 -14.88 9.53 11.39
C GLN A 294 -14.02 9.86 10.14
N LEU A 295 -12.70 9.92 10.30
CA LEU A 295 -11.78 10.12 9.19
C LEU A 295 -11.78 8.90 8.25
N LEU A 296 -11.86 7.69 8.83
CA LEU A 296 -12.00 6.45 8.05
C LEU A 296 -13.30 6.43 7.28
N GLU A 297 -14.42 6.70 7.94
CA GLU A 297 -15.73 6.73 7.30
C GLU A 297 -15.77 7.74 6.15
N LYS A 298 -15.21 8.94 6.35
CA LYS A 298 -15.09 9.95 5.30
C LYS A 298 -14.24 9.46 4.14
N PHE A 299 -13.11 8.81 4.41
CA PHE A 299 -12.25 8.26 3.37
C PHE A 299 -12.95 7.16 2.57
N VAL A 300 -13.61 6.21 3.25
CA VAL A 300 -14.39 5.13 2.62
C VAL A 300 -15.49 5.71 1.73
N ARG A 301 -16.24 6.70 2.23
CA ARG A 301 -17.28 7.40 1.47
C ARG A 301 -16.74 8.12 0.23
N ASP A 302 -15.51 8.60 0.28
CA ASP A 302 -14.86 9.29 -0.84
C ASP A 302 -14.27 8.30 -1.88
N ILE A 303 -13.66 7.18 -1.44
CA ILE A 303 -12.93 6.26 -2.32
C ILE A 303 -13.83 5.19 -2.95
N VAL A 304 -14.79 4.63 -2.20
CA VAL A 304 -15.64 3.53 -2.68
C VAL A 304 -16.35 3.89 -3.99
N PRO A 305 -17.02 5.05 -4.14
CA PRO A 305 -17.65 5.41 -5.40
C PRO A 305 -16.67 5.48 -6.58
N LEU A 306 -15.43 5.89 -6.35
CA LEU A 306 -14.40 5.97 -7.38
C LEU A 306 -13.96 4.57 -7.83
N LEU A 307 -13.80 3.62 -6.91
CA LEU A 307 -13.49 2.22 -7.25
C LEU A 307 -14.52 1.65 -8.23
N PHE A 308 -15.81 1.93 -7.99
CA PHE A 308 -16.88 1.42 -8.85
C PHE A 308 -17.07 2.22 -10.13
N GLN A 309 -16.65 3.48 -10.20
CA GLN A 309 -16.52 4.21 -11.46
C GLN A 309 -15.42 3.56 -12.33
N VAL A 310 -14.27 3.19 -11.74
CA VAL A 310 -13.20 2.47 -12.46
C VAL A 310 -13.69 1.08 -12.89
N TRP A 311 -14.45 0.37 -12.05
CA TRP A 311 -15.08 -0.89 -12.46
C TRP A 311 -16.01 -0.71 -13.66
N ALA A 312 -16.84 0.33 -13.68
CA ALA A 312 -17.78 0.57 -14.78
C ALA A 312 -17.09 0.81 -16.12
N GLU A 313 -15.83 1.30 -16.13
CA GLU A 313 -15.01 1.45 -17.35
C GLU A 313 -14.59 0.09 -17.95
N VAL A 314 -14.46 -0.97 -17.12
CA VAL A 314 -14.03 -2.33 -17.55
C VAL A 314 -15.12 -3.39 -17.56
N ASP A 315 -16.28 -3.09 -16.97
CA ASP A 315 -17.34 -4.06 -16.77
C ASP A 315 -17.79 -4.64 -18.11
N PRO A 316 -17.65 -5.97 -18.35
CA PRO A 316 -18.05 -6.59 -19.60
C PRO A 316 -19.50 -6.27 -19.98
N LYS A 317 -20.39 -6.10 -19.00
CA LYS A 317 -21.81 -5.81 -19.19
C LYS A 317 -22.09 -4.46 -19.83
N ASN A 318 -21.12 -3.53 -19.78
CA ASN A 318 -21.26 -2.20 -20.37
C ASN A 318 -20.75 -2.15 -21.81
N HIS A 319 -20.11 -3.21 -22.31
CA HIS A 319 -19.54 -3.28 -23.66
C HIS A 319 -20.43 -4.17 -24.53
N GLU A 320 -21.09 -3.60 -25.54
CA GLU A 320 -21.99 -4.32 -26.46
C GLU A 320 -21.30 -5.46 -27.23
N ASP A 321 -19.96 -5.46 -27.29
CA ASP A 321 -19.14 -6.38 -28.07
C ASP A 321 -18.75 -7.69 -27.33
N MET A 322 -19.13 -7.87 -26.05
CA MET A 322 -18.74 -9.05 -25.26
C MET A 322 -19.86 -10.10 -25.21
N GLU A 323 -19.56 -11.34 -25.64
CA GLU A 323 -20.54 -12.44 -25.69
C GLU A 323 -20.94 -12.99 -24.31
N GLU A 324 -20.09 -12.82 -23.30
CA GLU A 324 -20.31 -13.32 -21.93
C GLU A 324 -20.08 -12.24 -20.86
N ASP A 325 -21.11 -12.00 -20.04
CA ASP A 325 -21.17 -11.02 -18.94
C ASP A 325 -20.08 -11.15 -17.85
N ASN A 326 -19.36 -12.27 -17.82
CA ASN A 326 -18.38 -12.63 -16.80
C ASN A 326 -16.96 -12.84 -17.36
N LEU A 327 -16.75 -12.55 -18.64
CA LEU A 327 -15.47 -12.73 -19.31
C LEU A 327 -14.66 -11.43 -19.33
N LEU A 328 -13.53 -11.41 -18.63
CA LEU A 328 -12.68 -10.24 -18.44
C LEU A 328 -11.50 -10.22 -19.41
N ASN A 329 -11.13 -9.02 -19.87
CA ASN A 329 -9.84 -8.76 -20.51
C ASN A 329 -8.75 -8.55 -19.44
N GLU A 330 -7.48 -8.45 -19.87
CA GLU A 330 -6.33 -8.24 -18.97
C GLU A 330 -6.44 -6.98 -18.10
N GLU A 331 -7.06 -5.92 -18.61
CA GLU A 331 -7.23 -4.68 -17.85
C GLU A 331 -8.33 -4.83 -16.79
N GLY A 332 -9.44 -5.49 -17.13
CA GLY A 332 -10.54 -5.81 -16.22
C GLY A 332 -10.12 -6.70 -15.06
N VAL A 333 -9.28 -7.72 -15.31
CA VAL A 333 -8.69 -8.55 -14.25
C VAL A 333 -7.84 -7.70 -13.30
N LYS A 334 -6.99 -6.81 -13.82
CA LYS A 334 -6.14 -5.93 -13.00
C LYS A 334 -6.97 -4.92 -12.21
N ALA A 335 -7.99 -4.33 -12.84
CA ALA A 335 -8.91 -3.40 -12.20
C ALA A 335 -9.64 -4.08 -11.04
N LEU A 336 -10.29 -5.23 -11.29
CA LEU A 336 -11.04 -5.95 -10.26
C LEU A 336 -10.12 -6.41 -9.12
N SER A 337 -8.96 -6.99 -9.44
CA SER A 337 -7.98 -7.39 -8.42
C SER A 337 -7.56 -6.23 -7.51
N SER A 338 -7.32 -5.04 -8.09
CA SER A 338 -6.95 -3.84 -7.34
C SER A 338 -8.10 -3.34 -6.47
N ILE A 339 -9.34 -3.34 -7.00
CA ILE A 339 -10.54 -2.93 -6.28
C ILE A 339 -10.78 -3.86 -5.08
N LEU A 340 -10.76 -5.19 -5.29
CA LEU A 340 -10.95 -6.16 -4.21
C LEU A 340 -9.84 -6.05 -3.15
N SER A 341 -8.60 -5.82 -3.57
CA SER A 341 -7.48 -5.59 -2.64
C SER A 341 -7.72 -4.33 -1.79
N ILE A 342 -8.08 -3.20 -2.40
CA ILE A 342 -8.41 -1.97 -1.66
C ILE A 342 -9.56 -2.21 -0.69
N ILE A 343 -10.64 -2.87 -1.11
CA ILE A 343 -11.78 -3.19 -0.23
C ILE A 343 -11.33 -4.07 0.94
N SER A 344 -10.48 -5.08 0.71
CA SER A 344 -9.90 -5.89 1.79
C SER A 344 -9.08 -5.04 2.77
N HIS A 345 -8.28 -4.09 2.28
CA HIS A 345 -7.54 -3.17 3.14
C HIS A 345 -8.47 -2.28 3.96
N LEU A 346 -9.55 -1.76 3.35
CA LEU A 346 -10.56 -0.95 4.05
C LEU A 346 -11.28 -1.76 5.13
N MET A 347 -11.59 -3.03 4.89
CA MET A 347 -12.15 -3.95 5.89
C MET A 347 -11.20 -4.14 7.07
N ASN A 348 -9.92 -4.43 6.80
CA ASN A 348 -8.92 -4.59 7.86
C ASN A 348 -8.72 -3.29 8.65
N MET A 349 -8.65 -2.14 7.97
CA MET A 349 -8.59 -0.83 8.64
C MET A 349 -9.83 -0.60 9.51
N THR A 350 -11.02 -0.92 9.02
CA THR A 350 -12.26 -0.81 9.81
C THR A 350 -12.19 -1.68 11.06
N GLN A 351 -11.72 -2.92 10.93
CA GLN A 351 -11.56 -3.82 12.06
C GLN A 351 -10.55 -3.31 13.09
N VAL A 352 -9.40 -2.79 12.66
CA VAL A 352 -8.37 -2.23 13.54
C VAL A 352 -8.88 -0.97 14.24
N CYS A 353 -9.52 -0.05 13.51
CA CYS A 353 -9.96 1.24 14.03
C CYS A 353 -11.17 1.12 14.97
N THR A 354 -12.13 0.22 14.67
CA THR A 354 -13.38 0.10 15.43
C THR A 354 -13.37 -1.05 16.44
N LYS A 355 -12.43 -2.00 16.30
CA LYS A 355 -12.40 -3.29 17.03
C LYS A 355 -13.65 -4.16 16.82
N GLN A 356 -14.43 -3.89 15.78
CA GLN A 356 -15.61 -4.64 15.38
C GLN A 356 -15.37 -5.36 14.06
N GLN A 357 -16.13 -6.41 13.78
CA GLN A 357 -16.09 -7.02 12.45
C GLN A 357 -16.70 -6.06 11.41
N PRO A 358 -16.21 -6.02 10.15
CA PRO A 358 -16.76 -5.14 9.13
C PRO A 358 -18.28 -5.28 8.92
N LYS A 359 -18.81 -6.50 9.10
CA LYS A 359 -20.25 -6.81 9.03
C LYS A 359 -21.10 -6.14 10.13
N GLU A 360 -20.50 -5.81 11.26
CA GLU A 360 -21.17 -5.16 12.42
C GLU A 360 -21.22 -3.64 12.25
N CYS A 361 -20.41 -3.08 11.35
CA CYS A 361 -20.38 -1.66 11.05
C CYS A 361 -21.43 -1.30 9.98
N GLU A 362 -22.64 -0.92 10.40
CA GLU A 362 -23.75 -0.57 9.49
C GLU A 362 -23.36 0.49 8.45
N TRP A 363 -22.60 1.52 8.85
CA TRP A 363 -22.13 2.57 7.94
C TRP A 363 -21.23 2.01 6.83
N PHE A 364 -20.42 0.99 7.13
CA PHE A 364 -19.47 0.40 6.18
C PHE A 364 -20.20 -0.55 5.23
N VAL A 365 -21.03 -1.44 5.77
CA VAL A 365 -21.85 -2.37 4.98
C VAL A 365 -22.82 -1.61 4.07
N GLY A 366 -23.46 -0.56 4.58
CA GLY A 366 -24.38 0.28 3.82
C GLY A 366 -23.71 0.94 2.61
N GLN A 367 -22.45 1.38 2.75
CA GLN A 367 -21.68 1.98 1.65
C GLN A 367 -21.26 0.96 0.58
N LEU A 368 -20.87 -0.26 0.96
CA LEU A 368 -20.39 -1.27 0.01
C LEU A 368 -21.50 -2.11 -0.63
N ASN A 369 -22.39 -2.68 0.19
CA ASN A 369 -23.27 -3.78 -0.22
C ASN A 369 -24.46 -3.27 -1.08
N SER A 370 -25.19 -2.27 -0.59
CA SER A 370 -26.47 -1.86 -1.19
C SER A 370 -26.36 -1.16 -2.56
N LYS A 371 -25.22 -0.51 -2.85
CA LYS A 371 -25.07 0.35 -4.05
C LYS A 371 -24.12 -0.20 -5.11
N TYR A 372 -23.20 -1.08 -4.73
CA TYR A 372 -22.03 -1.32 -5.56
C TYR A 372 -21.59 -2.78 -5.64
N MET A 373 -21.42 -3.46 -4.52
CA MET A 373 -20.90 -4.83 -4.53
C MET A 373 -21.83 -5.81 -5.25
N SER A 374 -23.15 -5.55 -5.25
CA SER A 374 -24.13 -6.30 -6.04
C SER A 374 -23.82 -6.35 -7.54
N LYS A 375 -23.24 -5.29 -8.12
CA LYS A 375 -22.83 -5.24 -9.53
C LYS A 375 -21.66 -6.18 -9.80
N ILE A 376 -20.59 -6.08 -9.01
CA ILE A 376 -19.43 -6.97 -9.12
C ILE A 376 -19.81 -8.42 -8.83
N MET A 377 -20.64 -8.68 -7.82
CA MET A 377 -21.09 -10.04 -7.48
C MET A 377 -21.96 -10.66 -8.57
N SER A 378 -22.66 -9.85 -9.38
CA SER A 378 -23.55 -10.38 -10.43
C SER A 378 -22.80 -11.13 -11.54
N GLY A 379 -21.56 -10.74 -11.84
CA GLY A 379 -20.69 -11.39 -12.83
C GLY A 379 -19.91 -12.59 -12.29
N PHE A 380 -20.08 -12.95 -11.01
CA PHE A 380 -19.37 -14.09 -10.44
C PHE A 380 -19.94 -15.44 -10.96
N PRO A 381 -19.08 -16.45 -11.24
CA PRO A 381 -17.60 -16.38 -11.27
C PRO A 381 -17.07 -15.75 -12.56
N TYR A 382 -15.93 -15.06 -12.45
CA TYR A 382 -15.24 -14.40 -13.57
C TYR A 382 -14.20 -15.30 -14.25
N TYR A 383 -14.00 -15.05 -15.55
CA TYR A 383 -13.07 -15.76 -16.44
C TYR A 383 -12.18 -14.76 -17.20
N ARG A 384 -11.11 -15.22 -17.86
CA ARG A 384 -10.24 -14.35 -18.68
C ARG A 384 -9.96 -14.91 -20.08
N HIS A 385 -9.88 -14.00 -21.06
CA HIS A 385 -9.43 -14.33 -22.42
C HIS A 385 -7.90 -14.59 -22.49
N THR A 386 -7.47 -15.59 -23.25
CA THR A 386 -6.06 -15.70 -23.70
C THR A 386 -5.86 -14.99 -25.04
N SER A 387 -5.30 -13.78 -25.02
CA SER A 387 -4.81 -13.12 -26.24
C SER A 387 -3.37 -13.56 -26.54
N GLN A 388 -3.16 -14.74 -27.12
CA GLN A 388 -1.87 -15.06 -27.78
C GLN A 388 -2.02 -15.11 -29.30
N MET A 389 -2.32 -13.96 -29.91
CA MET A 389 -2.10 -13.75 -31.34
C MET A 389 -0.82 -12.91 -31.50
N LYS A 390 0.31 -13.58 -31.78
CA LYS A 390 1.51 -12.92 -32.30
C LYS A 390 1.10 -12.17 -33.57
N ILE A 391 1.20 -10.84 -33.56
CA ILE A 391 1.03 -10.00 -34.74
C ILE A 391 2.08 -10.42 -35.78
N LYS A 392 1.72 -11.30 -36.71
CA LYS A 392 2.47 -11.49 -37.95
C LYS A 392 2.23 -10.25 -38.80
N LYS A 393 3.31 -9.48 -39.05
CA LYS A 393 3.33 -8.40 -40.04
C LYS A 393 2.73 -8.90 -41.36
N LYS A 394 1.67 -8.21 -41.78
CA LYS A 394 0.90 -8.43 -43.00
C LYS A 394 1.80 -8.23 -44.21
N ASN A 395 2.23 -9.31 -44.87
CA ASN A 395 2.64 -9.28 -46.27
C ASN A 395 1.55 -9.92 -47.13
N ARG A 396 1.21 -9.21 -48.19
CA ARG A 396 0.06 -9.38 -49.07
C ARG A 396 0.36 -10.46 -50.13
N SER A 397 -0.44 -11.52 -50.23
CA SER A 397 -1.00 -12.02 -51.51
C SER A 397 -1.79 -13.34 -51.37
N THR A 398 -2.99 -13.29 -51.96
CA THR A 398 -3.74 -14.32 -52.70
C THR A 398 -4.16 -15.67 -52.11
N ASN A 399 -5.49 -15.83 -52.11
CA ASN A 399 -6.33 -17.01 -52.35
C ASN A 399 -6.52 -18.09 -51.26
N LYS A 400 -7.81 -18.23 -50.91
CA LYS A 400 -8.56 -19.41 -50.45
C LYS A 400 -7.95 -20.18 -49.28
N THR A 401 -8.55 -20.03 -48.10
CA THR A 401 -9.41 -21.02 -47.40
C THR A 401 -9.91 -20.30 -46.14
N GLU A 402 -11.20 -20.40 -45.81
CA GLU A 402 -11.73 -19.93 -44.53
C GLU A 402 -10.93 -20.56 -43.39
N PRO A 403 -10.37 -19.80 -42.43
CA PRO A 403 -9.91 -20.38 -41.19
C PRO A 403 -11.10 -20.52 -40.25
N SER A 404 -11.41 -21.75 -39.86
CA SER A 404 -12.31 -22.04 -38.74
C SER A 404 -11.87 -21.23 -37.52
N MET A 405 -12.75 -20.33 -37.06
CA MET A 405 -12.69 -19.75 -35.72
C MET A 405 -12.97 -20.87 -34.73
N GLU A 406 -11.97 -21.32 -33.98
CA GLU A 406 -12.17 -22.10 -32.76
C GLU A 406 -10.87 -22.09 -31.93
N ASP A 407 -11.05 -22.12 -30.61
CA ASP A 407 -10.07 -22.01 -29.52
C ASP A 407 -9.58 -20.60 -29.09
N CYS A 408 -10.53 -19.77 -28.65
CA CYS A 408 -10.23 -18.88 -27.52
C CYS A 408 -10.19 -19.72 -26.23
N SER A 409 -8.99 -20.11 -25.78
CA SER A 409 -8.83 -20.80 -24.49
C SER A 409 -9.27 -19.86 -23.35
N ILE A 410 -10.42 -20.12 -22.75
CA ILE A 410 -10.90 -19.40 -21.56
C ILE A 410 -10.16 -19.95 -20.34
N MET A 411 -9.51 -19.08 -19.57
CA MET A 411 -8.81 -19.45 -18.34
C MET A 411 -9.61 -19.01 -17.11
N TYR A 412 -9.63 -19.84 -16.07
CA TYR A 412 -10.24 -19.52 -14.78
C TYR A 412 -9.45 -18.42 -14.04
N CYS A 413 -10.16 -17.56 -13.30
CA CYS A 413 -9.58 -16.54 -12.44
C CYS A 413 -9.75 -16.91 -10.96
N ASP A 414 -9.27 -18.09 -10.56
CA ASP A 414 -9.57 -18.67 -9.25
C ASP A 414 -9.14 -17.79 -8.09
N HIS A 415 -7.93 -17.23 -8.13
CA HIS A 415 -7.47 -16.30 -7.10
C HIS A 415 -8.41 -15.09 -6.93
N LEU A 416 -8.87 -14.53 -8.05
CA LEU A 416 -9.78 -13.38 -8.07
C LEU A 416 -11.16 -13.76 -7.51
N ASN A 417 -11.70 -14.89 -7.97
CA ASN A 417 -13.01 -15.41 -7.56
C ASN A 417 -13.01 -15.78 -6.07
N VAL A 418 -11.98 -16.46 -5.57
CA VAL A 418 -11.82 -16.79 -4.14
C VAL A 418 -11.72 -15.51 -3.30
N THR A 419 -11.01 -14.49 -3.78
CA THR A 419 -10.89 -13.19 -3.08
C THR A 419 -12.25 -12.50 -3.02
N LEU A 420 -12.99 -12.44 -4.13
CA LEU A 420 -14.35 -11.89 -4.17
C LEU A 420 -15.29 -12.65 -3.22
N ALA A 421 -15.28 -13.99 -3.25
CA ALA A 421 -16.10 -14.80 -2.36
C ALA A 421 -15.75 -14.58 -0.87
N THR A 422 -14.47 -14.43 -0.54
CA THR A 422 -14.01 -14.13 0.82
C THR A 422 -14.56 -12.80 1.33
N LEU A 423 -14.50 -11.76 0.50
CA LEU A 423 -15.04 -10.44 0.84
C LEU A 423 -16.57 -10.45 0.91
N ALA A 424 -17.22 -11.16 -0.01
CA ALA A 424 -18.66 -11.27 -0.09
C ALA A 424 -19.25 -11.88 1.19
N VAL A 425 -18.66 -12.97 1.67
CA VAL A 425 -19.03 -13.64 2.92
C VAL A 425 -18.95 -12.70 4.14
N GLN A 426 -17.98 -11.79 4.18
CA GLN A 426 -17.86 -10.81 5.25
C GLN A 426 -18.87 -9.65 5.16
N LEU A 427 -19.61 -9.55 4.05
CA LEU A 427 -20.59 -8.49 3.81
C LEU A 427 -22.05 -8.98 3.86
N SER A 428 -22.29 -10.21 4.29
CA SER A 428 -23.62 -10.87 4.28
C SER A 428 -24.21 -10.89 2.86
N PRO A 429 -23.74 -11.81 2.00
CA PRO A 429 -24.15 -11.85 0.60
C PRO A 429 -25.59 -12.32 0.43
N SER A 430 -26.21 -12.02 -0.72
CA SER A 430 -27.54 -12.56 -1.08
C SER A 430 -27.52 -14.08 -1.23
N SER A 431 -28.63 -14.76 -0.96
CA SER A 431 -28.76 -16.22 -1.15
C SER A 431 -28.34 -16.69 -2.55
N HIS A 432 -28.77 -16.01 -3.61
CA HIS A 432 -28.38 -16.33 -4.99
C HIS A 432 -26.85 -16.29 -5.22
N PHE A 433 -26.11 -15.43 -4.52
CA PHE A 433 -24.65 -15.42 -4.59
C PHE A 433 -24.06 -16.61 -3.82
N GLN A 434 -24.67 -16.99 -2.70
CA GLN A 434 -24.26 -18.16 -1.93
C GLN A 434 -24.39 -19.43 -2.77
N ASP A 435 -25.50 -19.64 -3.47
CA ASP A 435 -25.71 -20.81 -4.36
C ASP A 435 -24.61 -20.87 -5.46
N LYS A 436 -24.31 -19.72 -6.08
CA LYS A 436 -23.22 -19.61 -7.05
C LYS A 436 -21.85 -19.91 -6.43
N ALA A 437 -21.60 -19.45 -5.20
CA ALA A 437 -20.36 -19.68 -4.48
C ALA A 437 -20.19 -21.16 -4.08
N VAL A 438 -21.27 -21.84 -3.70
CA VAL A 438 -21.29 -23.29 -3.47
C VAL A 438 -20.88 -24.02 -4.74
N SER A 439 -21.57 -23.76 -5.86
CA SER A 439 -21.24 -24.39 -7.16
C SER A 439 -19.80 -24.13 -7.60
N PHE A 440 -19.31 -22.90 -7.43
CA PHE A 440 -17.93 -22.53 -7.75
C PHE A 440 -16.92 -23.30 -6.88
N LEU A 441 -17.09 -23.33 -5.56
CA LEU A 441 -16.16 -24.02 -4.66
C LEU A 441 -16.16 -25.54 -4.85
N THR A 442 -17.33 -26.15 -5.07
CA THR A 442 -17.46 -27.58 -5.41
C THR A 442 -16.65 -27.90 -6.66
N LYS A 443 -16.78 -27.10 -7.72
CA LYS A 443 -16.00 -27.28 -8.96
C LYS A 443 -14.50 -27.07 -8.73
N LEU A 444 -14.12 -26.00 -8.03
CA LEU A 444 -12.73 -25.64 -7.74
C LEU A 444 -12.01 -26.74 -6.94
N LEU A 445 -12.64 -27.28 -5.90
CA LEU A 445 -12.06 -28.32 -5.04
C LEU A 445 -12.02 -29.69 -5.74
N CYS A 446 -12.94 -29.97 -6.66
CA CYS A 446 -12.93 -31.20 -7.45
C CYS A 446 -11.92 -31.18 -8.60
N ASP A 447 -11.54 -30.01 -9.11
CA ASP A 447 -10.56 -29.90 -10.19
C ASP A 447 -9.11 -30.07 -9.69
N LYS A 448 -8.39 -31.00 -10.30
CA LYS A 448 -6.98 -31.31 -9.98
C LYS A 448 -5.98 -30.40 -10.69
N THR A 449 -6.41 -29.69 -11.74
CA THR A 449 -5.51 -28.90 -12.60
C THR A 449 -5.09 -27.59 -11.94
N HIS A 450 -5.91 -27.06 -11.03
CA HIS A 450 -5.73 -25.78 -10.37
C HIS A 450 -5.14 -25.87 -8.95
N ASP A 451 -4.74 -27.07 -8.49
CA ASP A 451 -4.27 -27.31 -7.12
C ASP A 451 -2.97 -26.52 -6.79
N GLY A 452 -3.12 -25.40 -6.09
CA GLY A 452 -2.00 -24.51 -5.69
C GLY A 452 -1.99 -23.17 -6.41
N GLU A 453 -2.90 -22.96 -7.36
CA GLU A 453 -3.09 -21.66 -8.02
C GLU A 453 -3.93 -20.70 -7.16
N TYR A 454 -4.66 -21.22 -6.17
CA TYR A 454 -5.52 -20.47 -5.26
C TYR A 454 -5.04 -20.52 -3.81
N ASN A 455 -5.45 -19.53 -3.01
CA ASN A 455 -5.14 -19.47 -1.58
C ASN A 455 -6.10 -20.36 -0.77
N MET A 456 -5.64 -21.54 -0.34
CA MET A 456 -6.45 -22.50 0.42
C MET A 456 -6.98 -21.93 1.74
N SER A 457 -6.24 -21.04 2.41
CA SER A 457 -6.73 -20.39 3.65
C SER A 457 -7.94 -19.50 3.38
N ALA A 458 -7.98 -18.82 2.23
CA ALA A 458 -9.14 -18.04 1.81
C ALA A 458 -10.31 -18.95 1.42
N VAL A 459 -10.05 -20.01 0.66
CA VAL A 459 -11.06 -21.03 0.31
C VAL A 459 -11.70 -21.60 1.57
N LEU A 460 -10.89 -21.98 2.57
CA LEU A 460 -11.37 -22.52 3.84
C LEU A 460 -12.29 -21.54 4.58
N LYS A 461 -11.96 -20.25 4.62
CA LYS A 461 -12.82 -19.23 5.25
C LYS A 461 -14.19 -19.15 4.59
N VAL A 462 -14.23 -19.17 3.25
CA VAL A 462 -15.50 -19.16 2.49
C VAL A 462 -16.26 -20.45 2.74
N LEU A 463 -15.58 -21.60 2.65
CA LEU A 463 -16.15 -22.92 2.83
C LEU A 463 -16.81 -23.08 4.21
N LEU A 464 -16.11 -22.72 5.29
CA LEU A 464 -16.64 -22.81 6.66
C LEU A 464 -17.84 -21.88 6.87
N HIS A 465 -17.83 -20.69 6.27
CA HIS A 465 -18.98 -19.80 6.34
C HIS A 465 -20.19 -20.36 5.60
N LEU A 466 -20.01 -20.84 4.36
CA LEU A 466 -21.10 -21.45 3.60
C LEU A 466 -21.65 -22.68 4.33
N LEU A 467 -20.80 -23.54 4.88
CA LEU A 467 -21.22 -24.71 5.68
C LEU A 467 -22.05 -24.33 6.91
N SER A 468 -21.81 -23.17 7.53
CA SER A 468 -22.59 -22.70 8.68
C SER A 468 -24.02 -22.26 8.32
N GLN A 469 -24.31 -22.05 7.03
CA GLN A 469 -25.59 -21.56 6.52
C GLN A 469 -26.23 -22.50 5.49
N ALA A 470 -25.49 -23.50 5.01
CA ALA A 470 -25.92 -24.43 3.98
C ALA A 470 -27.06 -25.33 4.45
N ASP A 471 -27.93 -25.68 3.51
CA ASP A 471 -28.90 -26.74 3.72
C ASP A 471 -28.24 -28.13 3.66
N GLY A 472 -29.03 -29.20 3.83
CA GLY A 472 -28.49 -30.55 3.87
C GLY A 472 -27.80 -31.00 2.57
N GLN A 473 -28.26 -30.53 1.40
CA GLN A 473 -27.70 -30.92 0.12
C GLN A 473 -26.40 -30.16 -0.15
N ASP A 474 -26.41 -28.83 0.01
CA ASP A 474 -25.23 -27.99 -0.20
C ASP A 474 -24.12 -28.35 0.79
N ALA A 475 -24.47 -28.64 2.05
CA ALA A 475 -23.52 -29.10 3.04
C ALA A 475 -22.85 -30.42 2.62
N GLN A 476 -23.63 -31.35 2.08
CA GLN A 476 -23.11 -32.64 1.61
C GLN A 476 -22.17 -32.46 0.41
N GLU A 477 -22.52 -31.62 -0.57
CA GLU A 477 -21.68 -31.33 -1.73
C GLU A 477 -20.35 -30.66 -1.35
N LEU A 478 -20.40 -29.66 -0.46
CA LEU A 478 -19.22 -28.94 0.01
C LEU A 478 -18.27 -29.84 0.81
N VAL A 479 -18.80 -30.63 1.76
CA VAL A 479 -17.99 -31.56 2.56
C VAL A 479 -17.37 -32.63 1.65
N GLN A 480 -18.13 -33.18 0.69
CA GLN A 480 -17.62 -34.18 -0.24
C GLN A 480 -16.52 -33.62 -1.15
N SER A 481 -16.66 -32.38 -1.60
CA SER A 481 -15.66 -31.71 -2.45
C SER A 481 -14.38 -31.41 -1.67
N ALA A 482 -14.52 -30.93 -0.43
CA ALA A 482 -13.39 -30.71 0.48
C ALA A 482 -12.65 -32.03 0.80
N PHE A 483 -13.38 -33.11 1.05
CA PHE A 483 -12.81 -34.44 1.22
C PHE A 483 -12.08 -34.93 -0.03
N SER A 484 -12.68 -34.74 -1.22
CA SER A 484 -12.09 -35.15 -2.49
C SER A 484 -10.76 -34.41 -2.74
N CYS A 485 -10.71 -33.12 -2.44
CA CYS A 485 -9.48 -32.34 -2.46
C CYS A 485 -8.45 -32.86 -1.43
N TYR A 486 -8.87 -33.07 -0.18
CA TYR A 486 -8.01 -33.61 0.89
C TYR A 486 -7.36 -34.95 0.54
N LYS A 487 -8.14 -35.87 -0.03
CA LYS A 487 -7.67 -37.19 -0.46
C LYS A 487 -6.68 -37.11 -1.62
N ARG A 488 -6.86 -36.13 -2.51
CA ARG A 488 -6.00 -35.91 -3.69
C ARG A 488 -4.66 -35.25 -3.33
N LEU A 489 -4.65 -34.33 -2.37
CA LEU A 489 -3.43 -33.60 -1.99
C LEU A 489 -2.43 -34.49 -1.25
N HIS A 490 -1.13 -34.24 -1.49
CA HIS A 490 -0.04 -34.94 -0.81
C HIS A 490 -0.10 -34.75 0.72
N PRO A 491 0.11 -35.79 1.54
CA PRO A 491 0.01 -35.72 3.01
C PRO A 491 0.79 -34.60 3.69
N LEU A 492 1.95 -34.25 3.13
CA LEU A 492 2.82 -33.20 3.66
C LEU A 492 2.46 -31.76 3.23
N ARG A 493 1.46 -31.57 2.36
CA ARG A 493 1.11 -30.24 1.84
C ARG A 493 0.30 -29.45 2.88
N LYS A 494 0.70 -28.20 3.16
CA LYS A 494 0.01 -27.31 4.12
C LYS A 494 -1.47 -27.10 3.80
N ASP A 495 -1.84 -27.08 2.53
CA ASP A 495 -3.25 -26.91 2.13
C ASP A 495 -4.12 -28.09 2.57
N ARG A 496 -3.53 -29.29 2.65
CA ARG A 496 -4.22 -30.48 3.12
C ARG A 496 -4.53 -30.40 4.61
N THR A 497 -3.64 -29.85 5.41
CA THR A 497 -3.89 -29.68 6.86
C THR A 497 -4.91 -28.59 7.13
N LEU A 498 -4.97 -27.55 6.31
CA LEU A 498 -6.03 -26.55 6.38
C LEU A 498 -7.43 -27.18 6.20
N LEU A 499 -7.57 -28.13 5.27
CA LEU A 499 -8.84 -28.83 5.04
C LEU A 499 -9.32 -29.67 6.24
N LEU A 500 -8.43 -30.09 7.15
CA LEU A 500 -8.83 -30.81 8.37
C LEU A 500 -9.72 -29.96 9.28
N GLN A 501 -9.65 -28.63 9.20
CA GLN A 501 -10.56 -27.74 9.94
C GLN A 501 -12.02 -27.92 9.52
N VAL A 502 -12.28 -28.36 8.28
CA VAL A 502 -13.63 -28.70 7.81
C VAL A 502 -14.16 -29.91 8.56
N LEU A 503 -13.35 -30.98 8.65
CA LEU A 503 -13.71 -32.18 9.39
C LEU A 503 -13.94 -31.86 10.87
N MET A 504 -13.03 -31.12 11.48
CA MET A 504 -13.15 -30.69 12.88
C MET A 504 -14.40 -29.85 13.13
N THR A 505 -14.75 -28.96 12.20
CA THR A 505 -16.00 -28.19 12.29
C THR A 505 -17.19 -29.13 12.15
N ALA A 506 -17.19 -30.03 11.17
CA ALA A 506 -18.29 -30.95 10.93
C ALA A 506 -18.58 -31.90 12.11
N THR A 507 -17.55 -32.30 12.87
CA THR A 507 -17.69 -33.18 14.04
C THR A 507 -17.77 -32.45 15.38
N HIS A 508 -17.67 -31.11 15.39
CA HIS A 508 -17.78 -30.34 16.62
C HIS A 508 -19.19 -30.39 17.19
N ILE A 509 -19.30 -30.44 18.53
CA ILE A 509 -20.58 -30.57 19.26
C ILE A 509 -21.60 -29.46 18.94
N THR A 510 -21.13 -28.28 18.49
CA THR A 510 -22.00 -27.16 18.13
C THR A 510 -22.72 -27.35 16.80
N ASN A 511 -22.30 -28.31 15.97
CA ASN A 511 -22.89 -28.56 14.66
C ASN A 511 -23.76 -29.83 14.70
N PRO A 512 -25.10 -29.68 14.77
CA PRO A 512 -25.99 -30.82 15.01
C PRO A 512 -26.19 -31.73 13.79
N THR A 513 -25.87 -31.26 12.58
CA THR A 513 -26.25 -31.92 11.32
C THR A 513 -25.07 -32.26 10.41
N LEU A 514 -23.98 -31.50 10.43
CA LEU A 514 -22.85 -31.70 9.50
C LEU A 514 -22.19 -33.08 9.63
N TRP A 515 -22.14 -33.65 10.83
CA TRP A 515 -21.60 -35.00 11.08
C TRP A 515 -22.36 -36.11 10.34
N GLN A 516 -23.61 -35.84 9.91
CA GLN A 516 -24.44 -36.79 9.16
C GLN A 516 -24.09 -36.83 7.67
N CYS A 517 -23.31 -35.86 7.18
CA CYS A 517 -22.88 -35.83 5.78
C CYS A 517 -22.02 -37.07 5.49
N TRP A 518 -22.36 -37.81 4.44
CA TRP A 518 -21.64 -39.04 4.06
C TRP A 518 -20.14 -38.82 3.85
N GLY A 519 -19.75 -37.65 3.34
CA GLY A 519 -18.35 -37.28 3.18
C GLY A 519 -17.55 -37.29 4.49
N VAL A 520 -18.18 -37.04 5.65
CA VAL A 520 -17.51 -37.09 6.96
C VAL A 520 -17.08 -38.52 7.30
N ASP A 521 -17.97 -39.50 7.12
CA ASP A 521 -17.65 -40.91 7.41
C ASP A 521 -16.54 -41.44 6.47
N GLN A 522 -16.57 -41.04 5.19
CA GLN A 522 -15.47 -41.32 4.27
C GLN A 522 -14.15 -40.68 4.70
N TRP A 523 -14.21 -39.44 5.20
CA TRP A 523 -13.03 -38.71 5.66
C TRP A 523 -12.40 -39.36 6.90
N VAL A 524 -13.23 -39.75 7.87
CA VAL A 524 -12.80 -40.49 9.06
C VAL A 524 -12.20 -41.85 8.67
N THR A 525 -12.81 -42.53 7.71
CA THR A 525 -12.29 -43.81 7.20
C THR A 525 -10.90 -43.64 6.61
N GLN A 526 -10.77 -42.70 5.67
CA GLN A 526 -9.51 -42.36 5.02
C GLN A 526 -8.43 -41.95 6.02
N MET A 527 -8.78 -41.19 7.07
CA MET A 527 -7.86 -40.84 8.15
C MET A 527 -7.34 -42.06 8.91
N GLY A 528 -8.22 -43.03 9.22
CA GLY A 528 -7.80 -44.30 9.81
C GLY A 528 -6.84 -45.09 8.92
N GLU A 529 -7.00 -45.03 7.59
CA GLU A 529 -6.08 -45.68 6.65
C GLU A 529 -4.72 -44.99 6.58
N GLU A 530 -4.71 -43.66 6.66
CA GLU A 530 -3.50 -42.86 6.61
C GLU A 530 -2.61 -43.06 7.83
N LEU A 531 -3.21 -43.12 9.02
CA LEU A 531 -2.48 -43.45 10.25
C LEU A 531 -1.75 -44.79 10.13
N ALA A 532 -2.33 -45.75 9.40
CA ALA A 532 -1.78 -47.09 9.23
C ALA A 532 -0.72 -47.20 8.12
N SER A 533 -0.70 -46.31 7.12
CA SER A 533 0.06 -46.56 5.87
C SER A 533 0.72 -45.36 5.21
N ALA A 534 0.33 -44.13 5.56
CA ALA A 534 0.80 -42.90 4.93
C ALA A 534 1.77 -42.12 5.81
N GLU A 535 2.42 -41.11 5.23
CA GLU A 535 3.10 -40.07 6.02
C GLU A 535 2.06 -39.23 6.76
N VAL A 536 2.29 -38.97 8.05
CA VAL A 536 1.34 -38.28 8.93
C VAL A 536 1.94 -36.97 9.40
N GLN A 537 1.22 -35.87 9.21
CA GLN A 537 1.55 -34.57 9.82
C GLN A 537 0.94 -34.44 11.21
N GLU A 538 1.55 -33.60 12.06
CA GLU A 538 1.06 -33.34 13.42
C GLU A 538 -0.43 -32.98 13.45
N ALA A 539 -0.89 -32.10 12.55
CA ALA A 539 -2.31 -31.72 12.49
C ALA A 539 -3.27 -32.90 12.23
N ALA A 540 -2.85 -33.91 11.44
CA ALA A 540 -3.67 -35.09 11.16
C ALA A 540 -3.74 -36.02 12.38
N LEU A 541 -2.62 -36.16 13.12
CA LEU A 541 -2.58 -36.91 14.37
C LEU A 541 -3.44 -36.24 15.45
N GLU A 542 -3.33 -34.92 15.60
CA GLU A 542 -4.18 -34.15 16.53
C GLU A 542 -5.66 -34.27 16.20
N THR A 543 -6.01 -34.17 14.91
CA THR A 543 -7.41 -34.36 14.47
C THR A 543 -7.93 -35.76 14.84
N ALA A 544 -7.12 -36.81 14.68
CA ALA A 544 -7.51 -38.16 15.07
C ALA A 544 -7.68 -38.32 16.60
N ILE A 545 -6.83 -37.65 17.38
CA ILE A 545 -6.94 -37.60 18.85
C ILE A 545 -8.21 -36.88 19.28
N ASP A 546 -8.56 -35.76 18.63
CA ASP A 546 -9.78 -35.04 18.91
C ASP A 546 -11.03 -35.88 18.58
N LEU A 547 -11.03 -36.56 17.45
CA LEU A 547 -12.11 -37.50 17.09
C LEU A 547 -12.22 -38.68 18.08
N LYS A 548 -11.08 -39.15 18.60
CA LYS A 548 -11.02 -40.16 19.66
C LYS A 548 -11.62 -39.64 20.97
N LEU A 549 -11.31 -38.40 21.35
CA LEU A 549 -11.89 -37.71 22.51
C LEU A 549 -13.41 -37.52 22.37
N GLN A 550 -13.88 -37.27 21.15
CA GLN A 550 -15.31 -37.19 20.80
C GLN A 550 -16.00 -38.57 20.75
N ALA A 551 -15.30 -39.66 21.10
CA ALA A 551 -15.79 -41.03 21.08
C ALA A 551 -16.31 -41.48 19.70
N ASN A 552 -15.72 -41.00 18.61
CA ASN A 552 -16.13 -41.36 17.25
C ASN A 552 -16.02 -42.89 17.02
N THR A 553 -17.15 -43.56 16.80
CA THR A 553 -17.22 -45.03 16.72
C THR A 553 -16.53 -45.60 15.49
N SER A 554 -16.59 -44.90 14.35
CA SER A 554 -15.98 -45.33 13.09
C SER A 554 -14.46 -45.33 13.22
N LEU A 555 -13.87 -44.24 13.72
CA LEU A 555 -12.43 -44.16 13.97
C LEU A 555 -11.97 -45.21 14.98
N ASN A 556 -12.69 -45.36 16.10
CA ASN A 556 -12.35 -46.34 17.13
C ASN A 556 -12.28 -47.78 16.59
N ARG A 557 -13.24 -48.16 15.74
CA ARG A 557 -13.27 -49.48 15.11
C ARG A 557 -12.08 -49.68 14.17
N LEU A 558 -11.71 -48.66 13.39
CA LEU A 558 -10.58 -48.71 12.47
C LEU A 558 -9.23 -48.79 13.19
N LEU A 559 -9.06 -48.00 14.26
CA LEU A 559 -7.86 -48.04 15.10
C LEU A 559 -7.69 -49.41 15.78
N ALA A 560 -8.78 -50.01 16.28
CA ALA A 560 -8.73 -51.36 16.85
C ALA A 560 -8.34 -52.41 15.80
N ALA A 561 -8.89 -52.32 14.58
CA ALA A 561 -8.59 -53.26 13.50
C ALA A 561 -7.16 -53.12 12.94
N ARG A 562 -6.55 -51.93 13.01
CA ARG A 562 -5.24 -51.63 12.40
C ARG A 562 -4.16 -51.23 13.42
N LYS A 563 -4.34 -51.58 14.70
CA LYS A 563 -3.49 -51.13 15.82
C LYS A 563 -2.00 -51.37 15.59
N GLU A 564 -1.63 -52.55 15.13
CA GLU A 564 -0.23 -52.92 14.86
C GLU A 564 0.36 -52.07 13.71
N GLN A 565 -0.38 -51.94 12.61
CA GLN A 565 0.04 -51.15 11.44
C GLN A 565 0.22 -49.66 11.77
N VAL A 566 -0.71 -49.09 12.54
CA VAL A 566 -0.62 -47.70 13.01
C VAL A 566 0.60 -47.51 13.92
N THR A 567 0.84 -48.47 14.81
CA THR A 567 1.99 -48.42 15.72
C THR A 567 3.31 -48.48 14.96
N GLU A 568 3.43 -49.43 14.03
CA GLU A 568 4.61 -49.62 13.20
C GLU A 568 4.88 -48.38 12.33
N ASN A 569 3.86 -47.88 11.63
CA ASN A 569 3.99 -46.73 10.74
C ASN A 569 4.47 -45.48 11.47
N LEU A 570 3.81 -45.12 12.58
CA LEU A 570 4.14 -43.91 13.34
C LEU A 570 5.51 -44.00 14.03
N GLN A 571 5.93 -45.20 14.49
CA GLN A 571 7.26 -45.38 15.08
C GLN A 571 8.39 -45.38 14.05
N GLN A 572 8.17 -45.98 12.87
CA GLN A 572 9.18 -46.07 11.83
C GLN A 572 9.36 -44.76 11.06
N ARG A 573 8.25 -44.14 10.62
CA ARG A 573 8.30 -42.92 9.80
C ARG A 573 8.39 -41.65 10.62
N GLY A 574 7.91 -41.67 11.86
CA GLY A 574 7.81 -40.50 12.71
C GLY A 574 6.79 -39.47 12.20
N VAL A 575 6.63 -38.39 12.95
CA VAL A 575 5.77 -37.25 12.58
C VAL A 575 6.66 -36.01 12.49
N PRO A 576 6.74 -35.33 11.33
CA PRO A 576 7.57 -34.14 11.16
C PRO A 576 7.24 -33.07 12.20
N GLY A 577 8.26 -32.55 12.88
CA GLY A 577 8.10 -31.52 13.93
C GLY A 577 7.84 -32.06 15.34
N MET A 578 7.65 -33.38 15.51
CA MET A 578 7.33 -34.00 16.80
C MET A 578 8.51 -34.79 17.38
N THR A 579 8.75 -34.67 18.69
CA THR A 579 9.76 -35.49 19.38
C THR A 579 9.26 -36.92 19.58
N LYS A 580 10.19 -37.89 19.63
CA LYS A 580 9.84 -39.31 19.86
C LYS A 580 9.05 -39.52 21.16
N SER A 581 9.41 -38.82 22.24
CA SER A 581 8.70 -38.92 23.52
C SER A 581 7.27 -38.39 23.43
N SER A 582 7.06 -37.26 22.75
CA SER A 582 5.74 -36.68 22.56
C SER A 582 4.85 -37.54 21.65
N LEU A 583 5.45 -38.10 20.59
CA LEU A 583 4.75 -39.03 19.70
C LEU A 583 4.29 -40.28 20.46
N SER A 584 5.15 -40.89 21.27
CA SER A 584 4.78 -42.06 22.09
C SER A 584 3.60 -41.79 23.03
N GLN A 585 3.57 -40.62 23.69
CA GLN A 585 2.45 -40.24 24.58
C GLN A 585 1.13 -40.09 23.81
N ARG A 586 1.17 -39.40 22.66
CA ARG A 586 0.01 -39.21 21.78
C ARG A 586 -0.51 -40.54 21.21
N MET A 587 0.40 -41.45 20.84
CA MET A 587 0.06 -42.80 20.37
C MET A 587 -0.56 -43.65 21.48
N GLU A 588 0.00 -43.61 22.69
CA GLU A 588 -0.54 -44.32 23.85
C GLU A 588 -1.99 -43.90 24.11
N PHE A 589 -2.27 -42.60 24.04
CA PHE A 589 -3.63 -42.08 24.16
C PHE A 589 -4.54 -42.54 23.01
N LEU A 590 -4.10 -42.36 21.76
CA LEU A 590 -4.89 -42.67 20.56
C LEU A 590 -5.34 -44.15 20.52
N LEU A 591 -4.44 -45.06 20.92
CA LEU A 591 -4.65 -46.51 20.92
C LEU A 591 -5.14 -47.06 22.27
N LYS A 592 -5.43 -46.18 23.23
CA LYS A 592 -5.97 -46.59 24.52
C LYS A 592 -7.38 -47.15 24.35
N ASN A 593 -7.60 -48.36 24.89
CA ASN A 593 -8.88 -49.07 24.83
C ASN A 593 -9.43 -49.27 23.39
N THR A 594 -8.54 -49.27 22.38
CA THR A 594 -8.77 -49.85 21.04
C THR A 594 -8.22 -51.25 21.02
#